data_AF-I1BZ59-F1
#
_entry.id   AF-I1BZ59-F1
#
_cell.length_a   1.000
_cell.length_b   1.000
_cell.length_c   1.000
_cell.angle_alpha   90.00
_cell.angle_beta   90.00
_cell.angle_gamma   90.00
#
_symmetry.space_group_name_H-M   'P 1'
#
loop_
_entity.id
_entity.type
_entity.pdbx_description
1 polymer ?
#
loop_
_entity_poly.entity_id
_entity_poly.type
_entity_poly.pdbx_seq_one_letter_code
_entity_poly.pdbx_strand_id
1 'polypeptide(L)'
;MKIELLINDIFINIQQARTDLPLGLTFNATLDQQARLFKHLMLQNFFGCLGTLSPVLPIPVYYPKLSNDLDSLLTCALAGLIGYTTCNHVNLTGFSFTQRQLTEYCQSIAKKKLKEVLFEQEPTPEVCCALLFMSLSSILNLNGREAQTYSSLCWQIISRMKPIPPDNYDAVIQEQNSKITSDFTNAAIPIYHLPEPLACEMTDQTTYQSICCFRFIVRIFSSPSYINEKGGMIFGYFGGVVNHISSASIYALEQVLVQLLDTLPPELRIGNGPFEYTREEEVKCTIPFALRANAIYYVYWLNLQSKIMQSPQQNSGDAHVFRIGEDRALMIASVCLDTATKIYARLADVALCLVEAYWLAACLDIAKLISTTMNQPVQQRAKMDIAILSGLLKRKFGFGVGQQRRLLPKDDNDSMYSSHSQCSSVTSSHDSLCTEDTHHEIFSAPYFEQLKKIMGKYMVDNKIL
;
A
#
# COMPACT_ATOMS: atom_id res chain seq x y z
N MET A 1 5.99 -16.30 17.95
CA MET A 1 5.37 -16.74 16.69
C MET A 1 5.79 -15.76 15.60
N LYS A 2 6.39 -16.21 14.49
CA LYS A 2 6.85 -15.32 13.41
C LYS A 2 5.66 -14.82 12.59
N ILE A 3 5.67 -13.54 12.20
CA ILE A 3 4.64 -12.94 11.34
C ILE A 3 4.46 -13.68 10.00
N GLU A 4 5.53 -14.24 9.45
CA GLU A 4 5.53 -15.02 8.20
C GLU A 4 4.51 -16.18 8.24
N LEU A 5 4.44 -16.90 9.37
CA LEU A 5 3.51 -18.03 9.52
C LEU A 5 2.05 -17.58 9.53
N LEU A 6 1.78 -16.41 10.09
CA LEU A 6 0.44 -15.82 10.14
C LEU A 6 -0.01 -15.24 8.80
N ILE A 7 0.92 -14.70 8.02
CA ILE A 7 0.63 -14.18 6.68
C ILE A 7 0.25 -15.33 5.74
N ASN A 8 0.89 -16.49 5.87
CA ASN A 8 0.50 -17.69 5.13
C ASN A 8 -0.96 -18.08 5.37
N ASP A 9 -1.47 -17.91 6.60
CA ASP A 9 -2.88 -18.16 6.89
C ASP A 9 -3.80 -17.23 6.08
N ILE A 10 -3.44 -15.95 5.87
CA ILE A 10 -4.21 -15.04 5.02
C ILE A 10 -4.23 -15.53 3.58
N PHE A 11 -3.08 -15.92 3.03
CA PHE A 11 -2.99 -16.44 1.67
C PHE A 11 -3.80 -17.71 1.46
N ILE A 12 -3.79 -18.64 2.43
CA ILE A 12 -4.63 -19.83 2.41
C ILE A 12 -6.12 -19.43 2.40
N ASN A 13 -6.50 -18.46 3.22
CA ASN A 13 -7.89 -17.98 3.26
C ASN A 13 -8.32 -17.27 1.96
N ILE A 14 -7.42 -16.55 1.28
CA ILE A 14 -7.70 -15.95 -0.03
C ILE A 14 -7.98 -17.03 -1.09
N GLN A 15 -7.31 -18.19 -1.01
CA GLN A 15 -7.52 -19.29 -1.95
C GLN A 15 -8.84 -20.05 -1.71
N GLN A 16 -9.42 -19.93 -0.52
CA GLN A 16 -10.71 -20.55 -0.20
C GLN A 16 -11.83 -19.69 -0.80
N ALA A 17 -12.63 -20.30 -1.69
CA ALA A 17 -13.75 -19.60 -2.32
C ALA A 17 -14.78 -19.21 -1.25
N ARG A 18 -14.96 -17.92 -1.03
CA ARG A 18 -16.10 -17.43 -0.27
C ARG A 18 -17.36 -17.58 -1.12
N THR A 19 -18.28 -18.44 -0.69
CA THR A 19 -19.66 -18.43 -1.16
C THR A 19 -20.36 -17.24 -0.50
N ASP A 20 -20.31 -16.07 -1.14
CA ASP A 20 -21.07 -14.93 -0.64
C ASP A 20 -22.57 -15.21 -0.80
N LEU A 21 -23.31 -15.06 0.30
CA LEU A 21 -24.76 -14.87 0.23
C LEU A 21 -24.98 -13.54 -0.54
N PRO A 22 -25.75 -13.51 -1.62
CA PRO A 22 -26.09 -12.24 -2.26
C PRO A 22 -26.81 -11.37 -1.23
N LEU A 23 -26.22 -10.21 -0.92
CA LEU A 23 -26.96 -9.14 -0.25
C LEU A 23 -28.14 -8.83 -1.16
N GLY A 24 -29.36 -9.11 -0.68
CA GLY A 24 -30.61 -8.88 -1.39
C GLY A 24 -30.88 -7.39 -1.56
N LEU A 25 -30.00 -6.70 -2.29
CA LEU A 25 -30.11 -5.28 -2.61
C LEU A 25 -31.28 -5.12 -3.57
N THR A 26 -32.34 -4.47 -3.09
CA THR A 26 -33.42 -3.99 -3.93
C THR A 26 -32.96 -2.70 -4.61
N PHE A 27 -32.76 -2.78 -5.93
CA PHE A 27 -32.38 -1.63 -6.76
C PHE A 27 -33.49 -0.58 -6.68
N ASN A 28 -33.18 0.60 -6.14
CA ASN A 28 -34.09 1.73 -6.10
C ASN A 28 -33.36 3.03 -6.47
N ALA A 29 -34.11 4.06 -6.87
CA ALA A 29 -33.54 5.33 -7.33
C ALA A 29 -32.64 6.01 -6.27
N THR A 30 -32.94 5.80 -4.99
CA THR A 30 -32.12 6.30 -3.87
C THR A 30 -30.74 5.66 -3.85
N LEU A 31 -30.64 4.35 -4.08
CA LEU A 31 -29.37 3.63 -4.17
C LEU A 31 -28.53 4.15 -5.33
N ASP A 32 -29.13 4.38 -6.49
CA ASP A 32 -28.43 4.92 -7.65
C ASP A 32 -27.89 6.34 -7.39
N GLN A 33 -28.71 7.20 -6.79
CA GLN A 33 -28.31 8.56 -6.45
C GLN A 33 -27.15 8.57 -5.43
N GLN A 34 -27.27 7.79 -4.35
CA GLN A 34 -26.22 7.69 -3.35
C GLN A 34 -24.96 7.02 -3.92
N ALA A 35 -25.09 6.00 -4.78
CA ALA A 35 -23.96 5.38 -5.45
C ALA A 35 -23.17 6.39 -6.30
N ARG A 36 -23.84 7.31 -7.01
CA ARG A 36 -23.15 8.38 -7.76
C ARG A 36 -22.34 9.29 -6.85
N LEU A 37 -22.91 9.74 -5.74
CA LEU A 37 -22.17 10.54 -4.75
C LEU A 37 -21.00 9.76 -4.17
N PHE A 38 -21.23 8.49 -3.81
CA PHE A 38 -20.20 7.59 -3.30
C PHE A 38 -19.03 7.44 -4.27
N LYS A 39 -19.29 7.23 -5.57
CA LYS A 39 -18.23 7.15 -6.60
C LYS A 39 -17.40 8.42 -6.67
N HIS A 40 -18.04 9.59 -6.61
CA HIS A 40 -17.34 10.87 -6.61
C HIS A 40 -16.40 11.00 -5.39
N LEU A 41 -16.90 10.64 -4.20
CA LEU A 41 -16.12 10.59 -2.96
C LEU A 41 -14.95 9.60 -3.05
N MET A 42 -15.15 8.42 -3.64
CA MET A 42 -14.08 7.44 -3.83
C MET A 42 -13.00 7.90 -4.82
N LEU A 43 -13.38 8.63 -5.88
CA LEU A 43 -12.42 9.25 -6.79
C LEU A 43 -11.55 10.28 -6.07
N GLN A 44 -12.16 11.17 -5.27
CA GLN A 44 -11.44 12.15 -4.45
C GLN A 44 -10.47 11.44 -3.49
N ASN A 45 -10.92 10.38 -2.83
CA ASN A 45 -10.09 9.60 -1.92
C ASN A 45 -8.91 8.91 -2.63
N PHE A 46 -9.14 8.36 -3.83
CA PHE A 46 -8.07 7.78 -4.63
C PHE A 46 -7.04 8.83 -4.99
N PHE A 47 -7.40 9.87 -5.74
CA PHE A 47 -6.43 10.83 -6.25
C PHE A 47 -5.79 11.70 -5.16
N GLY A 48 -6.46 11.91 -4.03
CA GLY A 48 -5.91 12.61 -2.87
C GLY A 48 -5.05 11.75 -1.93
N CYS A 49 -5.05 10.42 -2.08
CA CYS A 49 -4.32 9.53 -1.18
C CYS A 49 -3.71 8.33 -1.92
N LEU A 50 -4.47 7.27 -2.18
CA LEU A 50 -3.93 6.00 -2.68
C LEU A 50 -3.33 6.10 -4.10
N GLY A 51 -3.87 6.97 -4.94
CA GLY A 51 -3.38 7.27 -6.29
C GLY A 51 -1.99 7.90 -6.27
N THR A 52 -1.62 8.62 -5.21
CA THR A 52 -0.24 9.14 -5.04
C THR A 52 0.76 8.05 -4.68
N LEU A 53 0.30 6.89 -4.18
CA LEU A 53 1.17 5.74 -3.92
C LEU A 53 1.37 4.85 -5.14
N SER A 54 0.39 4.86 -6.04
CA SER A 54 0.34 4.04 -7.24
C SER A 54 -0.25 4.88 -8.36
N PRO A 55 0.53 5.79 -8.97
CA PRO A 55 0.08 6.74 -9.99
C PRO A 55 -0.12 6.04 -11.35
N VAL A 56 -0.87 4.95 -11.36
CA VAL A 56 -1.26 4.19 -12.57
C VAL A 56 -2.26 4.97 -13.43
N LEU A 57 -2.93 5.96 -12.84
CA LEU A 57 -3.82 6.89 -13.52
C LEU A 57 -3.26 8.31 -13.35
N PRO A 58 -2.65 8.90 -14.39
CA PRO A 58 -2.22 10.30 -14.38
C PRO A 58 -3.31 11.24 -13.91
N ILE A 59 -3.09 11.92 -12.76
CA ILE A 59 -4.08 12.79 -12.11
C ILE A 59 -4.64 13.83 -13.10
N PRO A 60 -3.82 14.59 -13.85
CA PRO A 60 -4.32 15.65 -14.73
C PRO A 60 -5.22 15.15 -15.86
N VAL A 61 -5.10 13.87 -16.23
CA VAL A 61 -5.85 13.25 -17.34
C VAL A 61 -7.10 12.53 -16.81
N TYR A 62 -6.93 11.68 -15.82
CA TYR A 62 -7.98 10.74 -15.40
C TYR A 62 -8.92 11.32 -14.36
N TYR A 63 -8.47 12.23 -13.48
CA TYR A 63 -9.38 12.78 -12.47
C TYR A 63 -10.54 13.58 -13.10
N PRO A 64 -10.30 14.51 -14.06
CA PRO A 64 -11.39 15.21 -14.74
C PRO A 64 -12.26 14.26 -15.57
N LYS A 65 -11.64 13.31 -16.30
CA LYS A 65 -12.34 12.33 -17.15
C LYS A 65 -13.32 11.49 -16.33
N LEU A 66 -12.87 10.90 -15.22
CA LEU A 66 -13.70 10.02 -14.39
C LEU A 66 -14.74 10.81 -13.57
N SER A 67 -14.44 12.05 -13.19
CA SER A 67 -15.40 12.92 -12.51
C SER A 67 -16.57 13.30 -13.41
N ASN A 68 -16.34 13.43 -14.72
CA ASN A 68 -17.37 13.70 -15.72
C ASN A 68 -18.16 12.45 -16.13
N ASP A 69 -17.56 11.25 -16.02
CA ASP A 69 -18.22 9.97 -16.32
C ASP A 69 -18.14 9.01 -15.12
N LEU A 70 -19.06 9.22 -14.17
CA LEU A 70 -19.17 8.39 -12.98
C LEU A 70 -19.70 6.98 -13.25
N ASP A 71 -20.30 6.75 -14.42
CA ASP A 71 -20.88 5.45 -14.78
C ASP A 71 -19.95 4.65 -15.71
N SER A 72 -18.73 5.10 -15.94
CA SER A 72 -17.71 4.33 -16.64
C SER A 72 -17.34 3.03 -15.90
N LEU A 73 -16.86 2.02 -16.65
CA LEU A 73 -16.32 0.78 -16.08
C LEU A 73 -15.19 1.07 -15.07
N LEU A 74 -14.26 1.94 -15.46
CA LEU A 74 -13.09 2.30 -14.65
C LEU A 74 -13.50 3.01 -13.36
N THR A 75 -14.45 3.95 -13.40
CA THR A 75 -14.96 4.63 -12.19
C THR A 75 -15.62 3.63 -11.24
N CYS A 76 -16.44 2.72 -11.75
CA CYS A 76 -17.11 1.71 -10.92
C CYS A 76 -16.10 0.73 -10.29
N ALA A 77 -15.09 0.29 -11.04
CA ALA A 77 -14.02 -0.57 -10.55
C ALA A 77 -13.17 0.12 -9.47
N LEU A 78 -12.81 1.39 -9.69
CA LEU A 78 -12.07 2.21 -8.73
C LEU A 78 -12.89 2.42 -7.45
N ALA A 79 -14.15 2.82 -7.56
CA ALA A 79 -15.01 2.99 -6.39
C ALA A 79 -15.17 1.68 -5.60
N GLY A 80 -15.28 0.54 -6.30
CA GLY A 80 -15.27 -0.79 -5.70
C GLY A 80 -13.96 -1.11 -4.96
N LEU A 81 -12.80 -0.77 -5.52
CA LEU A 81 -11.52 -0.95 -4.84
C LEU A 81 -11.42 -0.09 -3.59
N ILE A 82 -11.62 1.22 -3.72
CA ILE A 82 -11.42 2.19 -2.64
C ILE A 82 -12.44 1.99 -1.52
N GLY A 83 -13.65 1.57 -1.86
CA GLY A 83 -14.68 1.22 -0.89
C GLY A 83 -14.31 0.07 0.06
N TYR A 84 -13.35 -0.80 -0.30
CA TYR A 84 -12.81 -1.81 0.61
C TYR A 84 -11.55 -1.35 1.39
N THR A 85 -11.00 -0.18 1.10
CA THR A 85 -9.79 0.30 1.79
C THR A 85 -10.12 0.90 3.16
N THR A 86 -9.13 0.96 4.05
CA THR A 86 -9.25 1.59 5.39
C THR A 86 -9.03 3.11 5.36
N CYS A 87 -9.15 3.73 4.17
CA CYS A 87 -8.84 5.14 4.00
C CYS A 87 -10.02 6.01 4.41
N ASN A 88 -9.87 6.78 5.48
CA ASN A 88 -10.92 7.60 6.08
C ASN A 88 -10.79 9.10 5.74
N HIS A 89 -10.09 9.44 4.65
CA HIS A 89 -9.95 10.85 4.23
C HIS A 89 -11.26 11.46 3.72
N VAL A 90 -12.27 10.63 3.46
CA VAL A 90 -13.57 11.08 2.98
C VAL A 90 -14.66 10.74 3.99
N ASN A 91 -15.51 11.73 4.25
CA ASN A 91 -16.61 11.59 5.18
C ASN A 91 -17.82 10.93 4.50
N LEU A 92 -18.28 9.81 5.07
CA LEU A 92 -19.45 9.06 4.60
C LEU A 92 -20.69 9.29 5.49
N THR A 93 -20.69 10.31 6.36
CA THR A 93 -21.89 10.67 7.11
C THR A 93 -23.00 11.12 6.17
N GLY A 94 -24.23 10.63 6.40
CA GLY A 94 -25.42 11.02 5.63
C GLY A 94 -25.81 10.05 4.52
N PHE A 95 -25.07 8.96 4.31
CA PHE A 95 -25.51 7.86 3.45
C PHE A 95 -26.52 6.97 4.19
N SER A 96 -27.60 6.61 3.49
CA SER A 96 -28.60 5.65 3.98
C SER A 96 -28.15 4.20 3.82
N PHE A 97 -27.16 3.96 2.96
CA PHE A 97 -26.56 2.66 2.75
C PHE A 97 -25.18 2.59 3.39
N THR A 98 -24.82 1.40 3.86
CA THR A 98 -23.47 1.14 4.36
C THR A 98 -22.44 1.28 3.23
N GLN A 99 -21.20 1.62 3.59
CA GLN A 99 -20.07 1.62 2.65
C GLN A 99 -19.95 0.29 1.92
N ARG A 100 -20.17 -0.84 2.62
CA ARG A 100 -20.18 -2.18 2.03
C ARG A 100 -21.20 -2.30 0.90
N GLN A 101 -22.45 -1.95 1.16
CA GLN A 101 -23.54 -2.06 0.18
C GLN A 101 -23.24 -1.22 -1.07
N LEU A 102 -22.76 0.01 -0.90
CA LEU A 102 -22.39 0.89 -2.02
C LEU A 102 -21.17 0.36 -2.79
N THR A 103 -20.22 -0.24 -2.09
CA THR A 103 -19.03 -0.86 -2.70
C THR A 103 -19.39 -2.07 -3.54
N GLU A 104 -20.18 -3.00 -2.98
CA GLU A 104 -20.68 -4.19 -3.69
C GLU A 104 -21.58 -3.79 -4.87
N TYR A 105 -22.38 -2.74 -4.70
CA TYR A 105 -23.19 -2.16 -5.77
C TYR A 105 -22.31 -1.70 -6.94
N CYS A 106 -21.28 -0.89 -6.68
CA CYS A 106 -20.34 -0.42 -7.69
C CYS A 106 -19.60 -1.59 -8.37
N GLN A 107 -19.19 -2.60 -7.61
CA GLN A 107 -18.58 -3.81 -8.17
C GLN A 107 -19.54 -4.57 -9.09
N SER A 108 -20.81 -4.69 -8.73
CA SER A 108 -21.81 -5.38 -9.56
C SER A 108 -21.98 -4.69 -10.92
N ILE A 109 -22.01 -3.35 -10.93
CA ILE A 109 -22.04 -2.54 -12.15
C ILE A 109 -20.76 -2.74 -12.96
N ALA A 110 -19.59 -2.70 -12.32
CA ALA A 110 -18.31 -2.93 -12.99
C ALA A 110 -18.26 -4.32 -13.65
N LYS A 111 -18.72 -5.37 -12.96
CA LYS A 111 -18.79 -6.74 -13.52
C LYS A 111 -19.73 -6.82 -14.72
N LYS A 112 -20.87 -6.13 -14.68
CA LYS A 112 -21.80 -6.06 -15.83
C LYS A 112 -21.16 -5.36 -17.03
N LYS A 113 -20.59 -4.18 -16.82
CA LYS A 113 -19.91 -3.38 -17.87
C LYS A 113 -18.69 -4.08 -18.44
N LEU A 114 -17.93 -4.80 -17.62
CA LEU A 114 -16.79 -5.57 -18.10
C LEU A 114 -17.23 -6.64 -19.10
N LYS A 115 -18.35 -7.33 -18.86
CA LYS A 115 -18.89 -8.30 -19.83
C LYS A 115 -19.21 -7.62 -21.15
N GLU A 116 -19.90 -6.48 -21.13
CA GLU A 116 -20.23 -5.71 -22.34
C GLU A 116 -18.96 -5.32 -23.12
N VAL A 117 -17.96 -4.77 -22.43
CA VAL A 117 -16.73 -4.29 -23.06
C VAL A 117 -15.85 -5.42 -23.63
N LEU A 118 -15.76 -6.57 -22.96
CA LEU A 118 -14.91 -7.69 -23.41
C LEU A 118 -15.37 -8.33 -24.73
N PHE A 119 -16.66 -8.22 -25.08
CA PHE A 119 -17.19 -8.78 -26.32
C PHE A 119 -17.29 -7.77 -27.46
N GLU A 120 -17.36 -6.47 -27.15
CA GLU A 120 -17.74 -5.45 -28.14
C GLU A 120 -16.60 -4.50 -28.54
N GLN A 121 -15.55 -4.35 -27.72
CA GLN A 121 -14.56 -3.27 -27.90
C GLN A 121 -13.12 -3.77 -28.05
N GLU A 122 -12.32 -2.99 -28.76
CA GLU A 122 -10.87 -3.19 -28.80
C GLU A 122 -10.24 -3.00 -27.40
N PRO A 123 -9.14 -3.70 -27.10
CA PRO A 123 -8.47 -3.61 -25.82
C PRO A 123 -7.89 -2.20 -25.56
N THR A 124 -8.33 -1.55 -24.48
CA THR A 124 -7.86 -0.22 -24.06
C THR A 124 -7.08 -0.26 -22.74
N PRO A 125 -6.17 0.70 -22.48
CA PRO A 125 -5.48 0.81 -21.19
C PRO A 125 -6.45 0.93 -20.00
N GLU A 126 -7.60 1.58 -20.20
CA GLU A 126 -8.62 1.74 -19.17
C GLU A 126 -9.26 0.42 -18.76
N VAL A 127 -9.44 -0.52 -19.68
CA VAL A 127 -9.93 -1.87 -19.36
C VAL A 127 -8.89 -2.62 -18.52
N CYS A 128 -7.61 -2.51 -18.86
CA CYS A 128 -6.52 -3.09 -18.06
C CYS A 128 -6.50 -2.51 -16.63
N CYS A 129 -6.63 -1.18 -16.50
CA CYS A 129 -6.70 -0.53 -15.19
C CYS A 129 -7.93 -0.97 -14.39
N ALA A 130 -9.09 -1.07 -15.04
CA ALA A 130 -10.30 -1.56 -14.39
C ALA A 130 -10.14 -3.00 -13.90
N LEU A 131 -9.55 -3.88 -14.71
CA LEU A 131 -9.26 -5.26 -14.32
C LEU A 131 -8.25 -5.35 -13.17
N LEU A 132 -7.22 -4.49 -13.16
CA LEU A 132 -6.28 -4.39 -12.04
C LEU A 132 -7.02 -4.01 -10.75
N PHE A 133 -7.88 -2.98 -10.78
CA PHE A 133 -8.64 -2.57 -9.61
C PHE A 133 -9.65 -3.62 -9.16
N MET A 134 -10.33 -4.28 -10.10
CA MET A 134 -11.23 -5.40 -9.78
C MET A 134 -10.47 -6.57 -9.16
N SER A 135 -9.27 -6.90 -9.66
CA SER A 135 -8.41 -7.93 -9.07
C SER A 135 -8.00 -7.60 -7.64
N LEU A 136 -7.50 -6.39 -7.40
CA LEU A 136 -7.14 -5.91 -6.06
C LEU A 136 -8.34 -5.89 -5.11
N SER A 137 -9.50 -5.47 -5.61
CA SER A 137 -10.74 -5.44 -4.86
C SER A 137 -11.20 -6.86 -4.47
N SER A 138 -11.07 -7.84 -5.38
CA SER A 138 -11.32 -9.25 -5.07
C SER A 138 -10.35 -9.80 -4.03
N ILE A 139 -9.07 -9.38 -4.02
CA ILE A 139 -8.12 -9.75 -2.95
C ILE A 139 -8.59 -9.20 -1.59
N LEU A 140 -9.01 -7.92 -1.54
CA LEU A 140 -9.53 -7.31 -0.31
C LEU A 140 -10.81 -7.97 0.20
N ASN A 141 -11.60 -8.56 -0.70
CA ASN A 141 -12.77 -9.37 -0.37
C ASN A 141 -12.44 -10.85 -0.12
N LEU A 142 -11.16 -11.25 -0.08
CA LEU A 142 -10.70 -12.63 0.08
C LEU A 142 -11.26 -13.60 -0.99
N ASN A 143 -11.44 -13.13 -2.22
CA ASN A 143 -11.88 -13.92 -3.37
C ASN A 143 -10.72 -14.14 -4.36
N GLY A 144 -9.83 -15.09 -4.05
CA GLY A 144 -8.63 -15.36 -4.84
C GLY A 144 -8.93 -15.84 -6.26
N ARG A 145 -10.03 -16.57 -6.49
CA ARG A 145 -10.40 -17.05 -7.82
C ARG A 145 -10.78 -15.89 -8.75
N GLU A 146 -11.62 -14.97 -8.29
CA GLU A 146 -11.94 -13.77 -9.07
C GLU A 146 -10.70 -12.90 -9.29
N ALA A 147 -9.89 -12.70 -8.24
CA ALA A 147 -8.65 -11.94 -8.34
C ALA A 147 -7.72 -12.49 -9.43
N GLN A 148 -7.51 -13.82 -9.45
CA GLN A 148 -6.71 -14.51 -10.45
C GLN A 148 -7.32 -14.41 -11.86
N THR A 149 -8.64 -14.48 -11.96
CA THR A 149 -9.34 -14.35 -13.26
C THR A 149 -9.12 -12.97 -13.85
N TYR A 150 -9.32 -11.91 -13.06
CA TYR A 150 -9.14 -10.54 -13.51
C TYR A 150 -7.68 -10.20 -13.82
N SER A 151 -6.72 -10.67 -13.00
CA SER A 151 -5.30 -10.45 -13.27
C SER A 151 -4.83 -11.17 -14.52
N SER A 152 -5.26 -12.42 -14.72
CA SER A 152 -4.92 -13.20 -15.93
C SER A 152 -5.50 -12.56 -17.18
N LEU A 153 -6.75 -12.09 -17.11
CA LEU A 153 -7.38 -11.38 -18.22
C LEU A 153 -6.67 -10.05 -18.53
N CYS A 154 -6.33 -9.27 -17.50
CA CYS A 154 -5.56 -8.05 -17.66
C CYS A 154 -4.25 -8.31 -18.40
N TRP A 155 -3.52 -9.35 -17.99
CA TRP A 155 -2.27 -9.73 -18.63
C TRP A 155 -2.47 -10.15 -20.10
N GLN A 156 -3.49 -10.95 -20.39
CA GLN A 156 -3.81 -11.34 -21.76
C GLN A 156 -4.11 -10.12 -22.64
N ILE A 157 -4.85 -9.14 -22.11
CA ILE A 157 -5.14 -7.90 -22.82
C ILE A 157 -3.87 -7.10 -23.06
N ILE A 158 -3.07 -6.83 -22.02
CA ILE A 158 -1.79 -6.10 -22.12
C ILE A 158 -0.87 -6.76 -23.15
N SER A 159 -0.76 -8.09 -23.17
CA SER A 159 0.09 -8.81 -24.11
C SER A 159 -0.31 -8.65 -25.59
N ARG A 160 -1.56 -8.25 -25.86
CA ARG A 160 -2.09 -8.00 -27.19
C ARG A 160 -2.03 -6.52 -27.59
N MET A 161 -1.81 -5.63 -26.63
CA MET A 161 -1.67 -4.20 -26.90
C MET A 161 -0.32 -3.91 -27.54
N LYS A 162 -0.31 -3.14 -28.62
CA LYS A 162 0.95 -2.65 -29.20
C LYS A 162 1.52 -1.60 -28.25
N PRO A 163 2.81 -1.70 -27.85
CA PRO A 163 3.43 -0.64 -27.08
C PRO A 163 3.41 0.65 -27.90
N ILE A 164 3.11 1.77 -27.24
CA ILE A 164 3.33 3.09 -27.84
C ILE A 164 4.85 3.25 -27.90
N PRO A 165 5.46 3.33 -29.09
CA PRO A 165 6.90 3.44 -29.17
C PRO A 165 7.34 4.76 -28.51
N PRO A 166 8.41 4.75 -27.68
CA PRO A 166 9.01 5.98 -27.21
C PRO A 166 9.58 6.76 -28.40
N ASP A 167 9.50 8.09 -28.37
CA ASP A 167 9.96 8.97 -29.46
C ASP A 167 11.47 8.85 -29.80
N ASN A 168 12.24 8.02 -29.07
CA ASN A 168 13.68 7.85 -29.25
C ASN A 168 14.05 6.36 -29.42
N TYR A 169 14.12 5.94 -30.69
CA TYR A 169 14.13 4.53 -31.12
C TYR A 169 15.48 3.80 -31.04
N ASP A 170 16.60 4.53 -30.89
CA ASP A 170 17.92 3.96 -31.20
C ASP A 170 18.59 3.17 -30.04
N ALA A 171 18.09 3.29 -28.80
CA ALA A 171 18.64 2.55 -27.66
C ALA A 171 17.89 1.24 -27.34
N VAL A 172 16.71 1.01 -27.94
CA VAL A 172 15.71 0.05 -27.40
C VAL A 172 15.80 -1.35 -28.03
N ILE A 173 16.38 -1.50 -29.23
CA ILE A 173 16.27 -2.75 -30.00
C ILE A 173 17.31 -3.82 -29.61
N GLN A 174 18.41 -3.48 -28.94
CA GLN A 174 19.45 -4.48 -28.64
C GLN A 174 19.18 -5.37 -27.41
N GLU A 175 18.23 -5.05 -26.53
CA GLU A 175 18.03 -5.80 -25.27
C GLU A 175 16.72 -6.63 -25.22
N GLN A 176 15.70 -6.29 -26.02
CA GLN A 176 14.37 -6.93 -25.92
C GLN A 176 14.23 -8.28 -26.65
N ASN A 177 15.12 -8.62 -27.59
CA ASN A 177 14.86 -9.72 -28.54
C ASN A 177 15.42 -11.10 -28.13
N SER A 178 16.04 -11.28 -26.96
CA SER A 178 16.73 -12.57 -26.69
C SER A 178 16.04 -13.53 -25.72
N LYS A 179 15.13 -13.13 -24.82
CA LYS A 179 14.54 -14.08 -23.83
C LYS A 179 13.17 -13.62 -23.29
N ILE A 180 12.12 -13.70 -24.10
CA ILE A 180 10.75 -13.87 -23.56
C ILE A 180 10.37 -15.34 -23.78
N THR A 181 10.91 -16.21 -22.93
CA THR A 181 10.47 -17.60 -22.82
C THR A 181 9.34 -17.70 -21.81
N SER A 182 8.31 -18.43 -22.21
CA SER A 182 6.98 -18.57 -21.62
C SER A 182 6.90 -19.34 -20.30
N ASP A 183 7.78 -19.06 -19.34
CA ASP A 183 7.74 -19.74 -18.03
C ASP A 183 7.08 -18.86 -16.96
N PHE A 184 5.82 -19.18 -16.68
CA PHE A 184 4.94 -18.62 -15.63
C PHE A 184 5.45 -18.81 -14.19
N THR A 185 6.63 -19.40 -13.99
CA THR A 185 7.20 -19.76 -12.69
C THR A 185 8.31 -18.83 -12.21
N ASN A 186 8.84 -17.95 -13.06
CA ASN A 186 9.82 -16.95 -12.63
C ASN A 186 9.13 -15.69 -12.11
N ALA A 187 9.08 -15.56 -10.77
CA ALA A 187 8.53 -14.40 -10.06
C ALA A 187 9.26 -13.06 -10.33
N ALA A 188 10.28 -13.05 -11.18
CA ALA A 188 11.06 -11.87 -11.55
C ALA A 188 10.93 -11.61 -13.06
N ILE A 189 9.91 -10.86 -13.45
CA ILE A 189 9.88 -10.25 -14.78
C ILE A 189 10.86 -9.07 -14.73
N PRO A 190 11.87 -9.01 -15.60
CA PRO A 190 12.72 -7.83 -15.69
C PRO A 190 11.88 -6.63 -16.16
N ILE A 191 11.70 -5.65 -15.28
CA ILE A 191 11.03 -4.39 -15.60
C ILE A 191 12.05 -3.48 -16.29
N TYR A 192 12.12 -3.59 -17.62
CA TYR A 192 13.04 -2.79 -18.44
C TYR A 192 12.59 -1.33 -18.59
N HIS A 193 11.28 -1.07 -18.44
CA HIS A 193 10.70 0.27 -18.59
C HIS A 193 9.89 0.64 -17.35
N LEU A 194 10.28 1.73 -16.71
CA LEU A 194 9.53 2.33 -15.60
C LEU A 194 8.65 3.46 -16.16
N PRO A 195 7.51 3.76 -15.53
CA PRO A 195 6.70 4.89 -15.96
C PRO A 195 7.53 6.18 -15.93
N GLU A 196 7.58 6.88 -17.04
CA GLU A 196 8.12 8.23 -17.12
C GLU A 196 6.99 9.25 -16.89
N PRO A 197 7.24 10.34 -16.16
CA PRO A 197 6.24 11.38 -15.95
C PRO A 197 5.87 12.02 -17.28
N LEU A 198 4.57 12.17 -17.53
CA LEU A 198 4.07 12.89 -18.69
C LEU A 198 4.38 14.39 -18.56
N ALA A 199 4.46 15.10 -19.68
CA ALA A 199 4.69 16.55 -19.68
C ALA A 199 3.67 17.32 -18.81
N CYS A 200 2.42 16.86 -18.77
CA CYS A 200 1.40 17.45 -17.90
C CYS A 200 1.61 17.14 -16.40
N GLU A 201 2.19 15.98 -16.06
CA GLU A 201 2.47 15.58 -14.68
C GLU A 201 3.72 16.29 -14.13
N MET A 202 4.64 16.70 -15.00
CA MET A 202 5.81 17.50 -14.60
C MET A 202 5.44 18.91 -14.12
N THR A 203 4.24 19.40 -14.44
CA THR A 203 3.80 20.74 -14.01
C THR A 203 3.33 20.78 -12.57
N ASP A 204 2.84 19.65 -12.03
CA ASP A 204 2.43 19.53 -10.63
C ASP A 204 3.52 18.84 -9.82
N GLN A 205 4.17 19.58 -8.92
CA GLN A 205 5.28 19.10 -8.12
C GLN A 205 4.91 17.85 -7.30
N THR A 206 3.69 17.80 -6.75
CA THR A 206 3.24 16.68 -5.92
C THR A 206 3.11 15.40 -6.76
N THR A 207 2.47 15.49 -7.94
CA THR A 207 2.32 14.39 -8.87
C THR A 207 3.68 13.90 -9.36
N TYR A 208 4.56 14.80 -9.80
CA TYR A 208 5.93 14.45 -10.21
C TYR A 208 6.69 13.70 -9.11
N GLN A 209 6.70 14.24 -7.88
CA GLN A 209 7.37 13.61 -6.74
C GLN A 209 6.77 12.24 -6.39
N SER A 210 5.44 12.09 -6.51
CA SER A 210 4.75 10.81 -6.29
C SER A 210 5.19 9.74 -7.29
N ILE A 211 5.39 10.11 -8.56
CA ILE A 211 5.91 9.24 -9.62
C ILE A 211 7.37 8.87 -9.32
N CYS A 212 8.21 9.81 -8.91
CA CYS A 212 9.59 9.53 -8.49
C CYS A 212 9.64 8.49 -7.36
N CYS A 213 8.81 8.66 -6.32
CA CYS A 213 8.70 7.70 -5.23
C CYS A 213 8.18 6.32 -5.69
N PHE A 214 7.18 6.29 -6.57
CA PHE A 214 6.66 5.04 -7.12
C PHE A 214 7.73 4.28 -7.91
N ARG A 215 8.44 4.98 -8.82
CA ARG A 215 9.55 4.40 -9.59
C ARG A 215 10.65 3.84 -8.68
N PHE A 216 11.01 4.59 -7.63
CA PHE A 216 11.98 4.15 -6.64
C PHE A 216 11.55 2.86 -5.94
N ILE A 217 10.27 2.76 -5.52
CA ILE A 217 9.71 1.54 -4.93
C ILE A 217 9.76 0.37 -5.92
N VAL A 218 9.35 0.59 -7.18
CA VAL A 218 9.39 -0.46 -8.21
C VAL A 218 10.83 -0.94 -8.43
N ARG A 219 11.83 -0.03 -8.45
CA ARG A 219 13.25 -0.39 -8.54
C ARG A 219 13.75 -1.21 -7.36
N ILE A 220 13.30 -0.91 -6.13
CA ILE A 220 13.63 -1.72 -4.95
C ILE A 220 13.09 -3.13 -5.12
N PHE A 221 11.80 -3.29 -5.48
CA PHE A 221 11.23 -4.62 -5.66
C PHE A 221 11.80 -5.37 -6.86
N SER A 222 12.32 -4.65 -7.85
CA SER A 222 13.00 -5.22 -9.03
C SER A 222 14.49 -5.42 -8.81
N SER A 223 15.05 -5.03 -7.65
CA SER A 223 16.49 -5.04 -7.43
C SER A 223 17.16 -6.41 -7.58
N PRO A 224 16.49 -7.54 -7.25
CA PRO A 224 17.04 -8.86 -7.52
C PRO A 224 17.31 -9.11 -9.01
N SER A 225 16.54 -8.50 -9.91
CA SER A 225 16.68 -8.67 -11.36
C SER A 225 17.92 -7.96 -11.90
N TYR A 226 18.44 -6.94 -11.22
CA TYR A 226 19.70 -6.28 -11.60
C TYR A 226 20.94 -7.14 -11.31
N ILE A 227 20.76 -8.26 -10.59
CA ILE A 227 21.84 -9.18 -10.22
C ILE A 227 21.67 -10.44 -11.09
N ASN A 228 22.33 -10.43 -12.25
CA ASN A 228 22.45 -11.48 -13.28
C ASN A 228 21.86 -12.86 -12.96
N GLU A 229 21.01 -13.42 -13.85
CA GLU A 229 20.39 -14.79 -13.95
C GLU A 229 19.94 -15.51 -12.66
N LYS A 230 20.13 -14.94 -11.46
CA LYS A 230 19.87 -15.52 -10.14
C LYS A 230 18.88 -14.68 -9.33
N GLY A 231 18.14 -13.75 -9.95
CA GLY A 231 17.10 -12.96 -9.26
C GLY A 231 16.09 -13.83 -8.51
N GLY A 232 15.72 -14.98 -9.09
CA GLY A 232 14.89 -15.99 -8.43
C GLY A 232 15.51 -16.58 -7.15
N MET A 233 16.84 -16.69 -7.06
CA MET A 233 17.51 -17.15 -5.84
C MET A 233 17.45 -16.12 -4.71
N ILE A 234 17.50 -14.82 -5.02
CA ILE A 234 17.37 -13.77 -4.01
C ILE A 234 15.94 -13.74 -3.46
N PHE A 235 14.94 -13.82 -4.33
CA PHE A 235 13.55 -13.98 -3.88
C PHE A 235 13.35 -15.26 -3.07
N GLY A 236 13.90 -16.37 -3.53
CA GLY A 236 13.90 -17.64 -2.79
C GLY A 236 14.58 -17.53 -1.43
N TYR A 237 15.68 -16.76 -1.33
CA TYR A 237 16.39 -16.53 -0.08
C TYR A 237 15.57 -15.68 0.90
N PHE A 238 14.95 -14.59 0.43
CA PHE A 238 14.04 -13.79 1.24
C PHE A 238 12.82 -14.59 1.70
N GLY A 239 12.26 -15.41 0.81
CA GLY A 239 11.12 -16.29 1.10
C GLY A 239 11.45 -17.53 1.94
N GLY A 240 12.73 -17.75 2.30
CA GLY A 240 13.16 -18.92 3.07
C GLY A 240 13.12 -20.24 2.30
N VAL A 241 12.95 -20.19 0.97
CA VAL A 241 13.05 -21.34 0.07
C VAL A 241 14.51 -21.73 -0.15
N VAL A 242 15.40 -20.74 -0.17
CA VAL A 242 16.84 -20.92 -0.33
C VAL A 242 17.53 -20.59 1.00
N ASN A 243 18.30 -21.54 1.52
CA ASN A 243 18.99 -21.38 2.81
C ASN A 243 20.36 -20.69 2.70
N HIS A 244 20.93 -20.64 1.49
CA HIS A 244 22.29 -20.15 1.29
C HIS A 244 22.37 -19.25 0.06
N ILE A 245 23.09 -18.14 0.19
CA ILE A 245 23.40 -17.20 -0.88
C ILE A 245 24.87 -16.79 -0.77
N SER A 246 25.52 -16.54 -1.89
CA SER A 246 26.93 -16.13 -1.86
C SER A 246 27.07 -14.72 -1.28
N SER A 247 28.15 -14.49 -0.55
CA SER A 247 28.51 -13.16 -0.05
C SER A 247 28.68 -12.15 -1.19
N ALA A 248 29.15 -12.59 -2.35
CA ALA A 248 29.24 -11.76 -3.56
C ALA A 248 27.86 -11.28 -4.06
N SER A 249 26.84 -12.14 -4.03
CA SER A 249 25.47 -11.75 -4.41
C SER A 249 24.85 -10.78 -3.39
N ILE A 250 25.11 -10.98 -2.10
CA ILE A 250 24.71 -10.02 -1.05
C ILE A 250 25.39 -8.67 -1.27
N TYR A 251 26.70 -8.66 -1.48
CA TYR A 251 27.45 -7.44 -1.74
C TYR A 251 26.92 -6.70 -2.98
N ALA A 252 26.67 -7.42 -4.07
CA ALA A 252 26.10 -6.84 -5.28
C ALA A 252 24.73 -6.20 -5.02
N LEU A 253 23.87 -6.87 -4.23
CA LEU A 253 22.58 -6.31 -3.82
C LEU A 253 22.71 -5.08 -2.95
N GLU A 254 23.62 -5.08 -1.97
CA GLU A 254 23.90 -3.90 -1.16
C GLU A 254 24.36 -2.71 -2.00
N GLN A 255 25.25 -2.93 -2.98
CA GLN A 255 25.70 -1.88 -3.90
C GLN A 255 24.54 -1.31 -4.73
N VAL A 256 23.68 -2.18 -5.27
CA VAL A 256 22.47 -1.74 -6.00
C VAL A 256 21.58 -0.91 -5.08
N LEU A 257 21.32 -1.36 -3.85
CA LEU A 257 20.46 -0.62 -2.90
C LEU A 257 21.07 0.72 -2.48
N VAL A 258 22.39 0.84 -2.35
CA VAL A 258 23.04 2.14 -2.11
C VAL A 258 22.82 3.06 -3.31
N GLN A 259 23.09 2.59 -4.52
CA GLN A 259 22.91 3.38 -5.75
C GLN A 259 21.45 3.77 -5.98
N LEU A 260 20.49 2.91 -5.61
CA LEU A 260 19.07 3.21 -5.76
C LEU A 260 18.65 4.41 -4.94
N LEU A 261 19.22 4.62 -3.76
CA LEU A 261 18.93 5.80 -2.93
C LEU A 261 19.24 7.11 -3.68
N ASP A 262 20.28 7.10 -4.51
CA ASP A 262 20.66 8.23 -5.36
C ASP A 262 19.72 8.51 -6.52
N THR A 263 18.81 7.57 -6.82
CA THR A 263 17.76 7.80 -7.80
C THR A 263 16.54 8.52 -7.23
N LEU A 264 16.43 8.63 -5.90
CA LEU A 264 15.38 9.41 -5.25
C LEU A 264 15.84 10.88 -5.11
N PRO A 265 15.00 11.86 -5.50
CA PRO A 265 15.33 13.27 -5.34
C PRO A 265 15.76 13.61 -3.90
N PRO A 266 16.81 14.42 -3.69
CA PRO A 266 17.34 14.72 -2.35
C PRO A 266 16.29 15.26 -1.38
N GLU A 267 15.34 16.06 -1.86
CA GLU A 267 14.24 16.61 -1.08
C GLU A 267 13.20 15.58 -0.60
N LEU A 268 13.18 14.40 -1.22
CA LEU A 268 12.32 13.27 -0.84
C LEU A 268 13.06 12.23 -0.01
N ARG A 269 14.38 12.34 0.14
CA ARG A 269 15.22 11.38 0.87
C ARG A 269 15.14 11.64 2.38
N ILE A 270 15.08 10.57 3.16
CA ILE A 270 15.14 10.62 4.63
C ILE A 270 16.35 9.82 5.10
N GLY A 271 17.27 10.50 5.79
CA GLY A 271 18.55 9.93 6.24
C GLY A 271 19.58 9.77 5.10
N ASN A 272 20.79 9.36 5.48
CA ASN A 272 21.94 9.23 4.57
C ASN A 272 22.19 7.77 4.12
N GLY A 273 21.21 6.89 4.31
CA GLY A 273 21.28 5.49 3.95
C GLY A 273 21.54 4.56 5.14
N PRO A 274 21.84 3.28 4.88
CA PRO A 274 21.78 2.21 5.88
C PRO A 274 22.98 2.19 6.86
N PHE A 275 23.97 3.06 6.66
CA PHE A 275 25.22 3.07 7.43
C PHE A 275 25.32 4.22 8.44
N GLU A 276 24.36 5.14 8.45
CA GLU A 276 24.37 6.31 9.33
C GLU A 276 23.03 6.44 10.07
N TYR A 277 23.09 6.77 11.36
CA TYR A 277 21.90 6.97 12.16
C TYR A 277 21.17 8.26 11.77
N THR A 278 19.89 8.11 11.41
CA THR A 278 19.00 9.24 11.15
C THR A 278 18.57 9.89 12.46
N ARG A 279 18.82 11.20 12.61
CA ARG A 279 18.37 11.97 13.78
C ARG A 279 16.87 12.23 13.68
N GLU A 280 16.21 12.40 14.83
CA GLU A 280 14.76 12.66 14.84
C GLU A 280 14.40 13.94 14.07
N GLU A 281 15.24 14.96 14.18
CA GLU A 281 15.10 16.24 13.46
C GLU A 281 15.22 16.13 11.93
N GLU A 282 15.74 15.02 11.42
CA GLU A 282 15.89 14.77 9.98
C GLU A 282 14.59 14.17 9.40
N VAL A 283 13.71 13.61 10.23
CA VAL A 283 12.41 13.06 9.80
C VAL A 283 11.31 14.14 9.86
N LYS A 284 11.58 15.31 9.25
CA LYS A 284 10.61 16.43 9.17
C LYS A 284 9.60 16.29 8.04
N CYS A 285 9.81 15.34 7.13
CA CYS A 285 8.93 15.09 5.99
C CYS A 285 7.48 14.88 6.43
N THR A 286 6.55 15.54 5.74
CA THR A 286 5.09 15.40 5.91
C THR A 286 4.42 14.75 4.72
N ILE A 287 5.17 14.49 3.65
CA ILE A 287 4.66 13.97 2.39
C ILE A 287 4.46 12.45 2.53
N PRO A 288 3.22 11.93 2.50
CA PRO A 288 2.96 10.53 2.85
C PRO A 288 3.62 9.50 1.93
N PHE A 289 3.63 9.74 0.62
CA PHE A 289 4.24 8.83 -0.35
C PHE A 289 5.78 8.80 -0.24
N ALA A 290 6.41 9.92 0.14
CA ALA A 290 7.85 9.99 0.39
C ALA A 290 8.22 9.23 1.67
N LEU A 291 7.46 9.43 2.75
CA LEU A 291 7.61 8.67 3.99
C LEU A 291 7.48 7.17 3.71
N ARG A 292 6.46 6.74 2.96
CA ARG A 292 6.27 5.33 2.61
C ARG A 292 7.42 4.77 1.76
N ALA A 293 7.89 5.52 0.76
CA ALA A 293 9.00 5.09 -0.09
C ALA A 293 10.29 4.86 0.71
N ASN A 294 10.64 5.79 1.61
CA ASN A 294 11.79 5.63 2.50
C ASN A 294 11.57 4.50 3.51
N ALA A 295 10.36 4.34 4.06
CA ALA A 295 10.06 3.21 4.95
C ALA A 295 10.32 1.86 4.24
N ILE A 296 9.83 1.70 3.02
CA ILE A 296 10.06 0.49 2.21
C ILE A 296 11.56 0.27 1.99
N TYR A 297 12.32 1.31 1.68
CA TYR A 297 13.78 1.23 1.51
C TYR A 297 14.48 0.66 2.75
N TYR A 298 14.26 1.27 3.91
CA TYR A 298 14.91 0.82 5.16
C TYR A 298 14.40 -0.54 5.62
N VAL A 299 13.11 -0.86 5.41
CA VAL A 299 12.57 -2.18 5.72
C VAL A 299 13.14 -3.25 4.80
N TYR A 300 13.40 -2.95 3.52
CA TYR A 300 14.04 -3.87 2.60
C TYR A 300 15.48 -4.20 3.07
N TRP A 301 16.25 -3.18 3.44
CA TRP A 301 17.56 -3.36 4.07
C TRP A 301 17.48 -4.16 5.37
N LEU A 302 16.50 -3.85 6.23
CA LEU A 302 16.31 -4.53 7.50
C LEU A 302 16.07 -6.03 7.29
N ASN A 303 15.20 -6.39 6.35
CA ASN A 303 14.94 -7.80 6.01
C ASN A 303 16.21 -8.49 5.49
N LEU A 304 16.96 -7.84 4.60
CA LEU A 304 18.21 -8.37 4.06
C LEU A 304 19.22 -8.66 5.19
N GLN A 305 19.48 -7.68 6.05
CA GLN A 305 20.47 -7.81 7.11
C GLN A 305 20.02 -8.75 8.22
N SER A 306 18.72 -8.84 8.51
CA SER A 306 18.20 -9.77 9.51
C SER A 306 18.43 -11.25 9.16
N LYS A 307 18.54 -11.59 7.87
CA LYS A 307 18.85 -12.96 7.40
C LYS A 307 20.35 -13.29 7.47
N ILE A 308 21.21 -12.26 7.41
CA ILE A 308 22.67 -12.39 7.51
C ILE A 308 23.12 -12.40 8.98
N MET A 309 22.45 -11.61 9.81
CA MET A 309 22.67 -11.56 11.25
C MET A 309 22.39 -12.95 11.87
N GLN A 310 23.40 -13.57 12.49
CA GLN A 310 23.19 -14.75 13.34
C GLN A 310 22.52 -14.36 14.66
N SER A 311 22.10 -15.35 15.46
CA SER A 311 21.49 -15.10 16.77
C SER A 311 22.36 -14.17 17.61
N PRO A 312 21.85 -12.98 18.02
CA PRO A 312 22.65 -11.96 18.72
C PRO A 312 23.25 -12.39 20.07
N GLN A 313 22.92 -13.61 20.52
CA GLN A 313 23.40 -14.20 21.76
C GLN A 313 24.79 -14.85 21.63
N GLN A 314 25.33 -15.04 20.42
CA GLN A 314 26.52 -15.88 20.21
C GLN A 314 27.86 -15.17 20.00
N ASN A 315 27.94 -13.84 19.83
CA ASN A 315 29.22 -13.17 19.47
C ASN A 315 29.68 -12.04 20.41
N SER A 316 31.01 -11.99 20.56
CA SER A 316 31.81 -11.09 21.41
C SER A 316 33.05 -10.53 20.68
N GLY A 317 33.00 -10.36 19.36
CA GLY A 317 34.15 -9.93 18.53
C GLY A 317 34.01 -8.54 17.91
N ASP A 318 35.14 -7.85 17.74
CA ASP A 318 35.23 -6.51 17.13
C ASP A 318 34.65 -6.44 15.71
N ALA A 319 33.67 -5.56 15.51
CA ALA A 319 32.99 -5.33 14.24
C ALA A 319 33.89 -4.57 13.24
N HIS A 320 34.46 -5.28 12.26
CA HIS A 320 35.15 -4.64 11.13
C HIS A 320 34.19 -4.30 9.98
N VAL A 321 34.15 -3.02 9.58
CA VAL A 321 33.24 -2.43 8.57
C VAL A 321 33.33 -3.07 7.17
N PHE A 322 34.46 -3.71 6.82
CA PHE A 322 34.73 -4.23 5.47
C PHE A 322 34.50 -5.74 5.28
N ARG A 323 34.22 -6.51 6.34
CA ARG A 323 33.75 -7.89 6.18
C ARG A 323 32.23 -7.91 6.22
N ILE A 324 31.61 -8.65 5.31
CA ILE A 324 30.22 -9.10 5.47
C ILE A 324 30.24 -10.09 6.63
N GLY A 325 30.12 -9.55 7.84
CA GLY A 325 30.11 -10.27 9.10
C GLY A 325 28.86 -9.96 9.88
N GLU A 326 28.55 -10.81 10.84
CA GLU A 326 27.33 -10.76 11.64
C GLU A 326 27.19 -9.45 12.41
N ASP A 327 28.29 -8.90 12.92
CA ASP A 327 28.27 -7.64 13.66
C ASP A 327 27.97 -6.43 12.76
N ARG A 328 28.47 -6.45 11.50
CA ARG A 328 28.11 -5.42 10.50
C ARG A 328 26.63 -5.50 10.17
N ALA A 329 26.11 -6.72 9.96
CA ALA A 329 24.69 -6.92 9.69
C ALA A 329 23.81 -6.46 10.85
N LEU A 330 24.20 -6.75 12.10
CA LEU A 330 23.53 -6.26 13.31
C LEU A 330 23.49 -4.73 13.37
N MET A 331 24.62 -4.06 13.12
CA MET A 331 24.68 -2.60 13.15
C MET A 331 23.79 -1.97 12.06
N ILE A 332 23.87 -2.47 10.82
CA ILE A 332 23.02 -1.97 9.72
C ILE A 332 21.54 -2.23 10.03
N ALA A 333 21.20 -3.43 10.51
CA ALA A 333 19.83 -3.75 10.91
C ALA A 333 19.32 -2.81 12.01
N SER A 334 20.16 -2.48 13.00
CA SER A 334 19.82 -1.51 14.04
C SER A 334 19.58 -0.10 13.49
N VAL A 335 20.43 0.38 12.58
CA VAL A 335 20.28 1.70 11.92
C VAL A 335 18.99 1.77 11.11
N CYS A 336 18.74 0.74 10.29
CA CYS A 336 17.55 0.67 9.44
C CYS A 336 16.27 0.53 10.26
N LEU A 337 16.28 -0.25 11.34
CA LEU A 337 15.12 -0.41 12.23
C LEU A 337 14.72 0.91 12.90
N ASP A 338 15.68 1.61 13.49
CA ASP A 338 15.45 2.89 14.16
C ASP A 338 14.93 3.95 13.18
N THR A 339 15.55 4.02 12.00
CA THR A 339 15.12 4.95 10.94
C THR A 339 13.72 4.61 10.44
N ALA A 340 13.43 3.33 10.14
CA ALA A 340 12.10 2.88 9.72
C ALA A 340 11.05 3.17 10.80
N THR A 341 11.37 2.96 12.08
CA THR A 341 10.46 3.22 13.21
C THR A 341 10.08 4.69 13.29
N LYS A 342 11.06 5.60 13.18
CA LYS A 342 10.81 7.06 13.14
C LYS A 342 9.96 7.46 11.94
N ILE A 343 10.25 6.91 10.76
CA ILE A 343 9.45 7.16 9.55
C ILE A 343 8.02 6.66 9.73
N TYR A 344 7.81 5.47 10.28
CA TYR A 344 6.47 4.92 10.53
C TYR A 344 5.69 5.73 11.57
N ALA A 345 6.36 6.21 12.63
CA ALA A 345 5.73 7.10 13.59
C ALA A 345 5.23 8.37 12.91
N ARG A 346 6.06 8.98 12.06
CA ARG A 346 5.69 10.17 11.30
C ARG A 346 4.58 9.90 10.27
N LEU A 347 4.66 8.77 9.55
CA LEU A 347 3.64 8.34 8.60
C LEU A 347 2.29 8.10 9.27
N ALA A 348 2.28 7.53 10.49
CA ALA A 348 1.06 7.31 11.25
C ALA A 348 0.37 8.62 11.69
N ASP A 349 1.13 9.70 11.82
CA ASP A 349 0.59 11.02 12.16
C ASP A 349 -0.04 11.72 10.96
N VAL A 350 0.55 11.59 9.77
CA VAL A 350 0.03 12.26 8.56
C VAL A 350 -0.96 11.40 7.76
N ALA A 351 -0.77 10.08 7.71
CA ALA A 351 -1.55 9.18 6.87
C ALA A 351 -1.54 7.74 7.41
N LEU A 352 -2.21 7.52 8.55
CA LEU A 352 -2.31 6.20 9.19
C LEU A 352 -2.86 5.10 8.26
N CYS A 353 -3.69 5.44 7.27
CA CYS A 353 -4.21 4.49 6.28
C CYS A 353 -3.08 3.85 5.45
N LEU A 354 -1.97 4.55 5.24
CA LEU A 354 -0.83 4.09 4.44
C LEU A 354 0.19 3.27 5.23
N VAL A 355 0.03 3.19 6.56
CA VAL A 355 0.88 2.36 7.41
C VAL A 355 0.53 0.89 7.21
N GLU A 356 1.52 0.13 6.72
CA GLU A 356 1.41 -1.27 6.36
C GLU A 356 1.68 -2.18 7.56
N ALA A 357 0.63 -2.85 8.05
CA ALA A 357 0.71 -3.66 9.28
C ALA A 357 1.72 -4.81 9.19
N TYR A 358 1.89 -5.40 8.00
CA TYR A 358 2.83 -6.50 7.79
C TYR A 358 4.29 -6.06 7.94
N TRP A 359 4.66 -4.90 7.38
CA TRP A 359 5.99 -4.34 7.54
C TRP A 359 6.24 -3.89 8.98
N LEU A 360 5.25 -3.30 9.66
CA LEU A 360 5.36 -2.97 11.07
C LEU A 360 5.63 -4.21 11.94
N ALA A 361 4.89 -5.29 11.71
CA ALA A 361 5.06 -6.54 12.45
C ALA A 361 6.41 -7.20 12.14
N ALA A 362 6.88 -7.15 10.89
CA ALA A 362 8.23 -7.61 10.54
C ALA A 362 9.32 -6.79 11.26
N CYS A 363 9.20 -5.46 11.28
CA CYS A 363 10.10 -4.60 12.05
C CYS A 363 10.09 -4.97 13.53
N LEU A 364 8.92 -5.26 14.09
CA LEU A 364 8.77 -5.61 15.50
C LEU A 364 9.41 -6.97 15.85
N ASP A 365 9.22 -7.99 15.00
CA ASP A 365 9.89 -9.30 15.14
C ASP A 365 11.41 -9.13 15.11
N ILE A 366 11.94 -8.33 14.18
CA ILE A 366 13.37 -8.07 14.07
C ILE A 366 13.87 -7.23 15.25
N ALA A 367 13.11 -6.23 15.71
CA ALA A 367 13.45 -5.42 16.88
C ALA A 367 13.57 -6.28 18.14
N LYS A 368 12.64 -7.22 18.33
CA LYS A 368 12.70 -8.19 19.44
C LYS A 368 13.95 -9.06 19.35
N LEU A 369 14.30 -9.55 18.17
CA LEU A 369 15.55 -10.29 17.96
C LEU A 369 16.76 -9.43 18.33
N ILE A 370 16.87 -8.22 17.80
CA ILE A 370 17.98 -7.28 18.08
C ILE A 370 18.05 -6.93 19.57
N SER A 371 16.91 -6.82 20.27
CA SER A 371 16.86 -6.51 21.70
C SER A 371 17.48 -7.58 22.62
N THR A 372 17.88 -8.73 22.06
CA THR A 372 18.61 -9.78 22.79
C THR A 372 20.14 -9.67 22.68
N THR A 373 20.66 -8.70 21.90
CA THR A 373 22.10 -8.48 21.76
C THR A 373 22.77 -8.05 23.06
N MET A 374 24.07 -8.34 23.18
CA MET A 374 24.92 -7.87 24.28
C MET A 374 25.39 -6.42 24.09
N ASN A 375 25.30 -5.87 22.87
CA ASN A 375 25.64 -4.48 22.60
C ASN A 375 24.59 -3.54 23.24
N GLN A 376 24.94 -2.92 24.37
CA GLN A 376 24.01 -2.13 25.19
C GLN A 376 23.34 -0.97 24.42
N PRO A 377 24.06 -0.12 23.67
CA PRO A 377 23.44 0.92 22.83
C PRO A 377 22.41 0.37 21.83
N VAL A 378 22.75 -0.72 21.11
CA VAL A 378 21.84 -1.34 20.13
C VAL A 378 20.63 -1.96 20.83
N GLN A 379 20.85 -2.62 21.97
CA GLN A 379 19.81 -3.23 22.78
C GLN A 379 18.79 -2.18 23.28
N GLN A 380 19.27 -1.07 23.82
CA GLN A 380 18.41 0.00 24.35
C GLN A 380 17.56 0.62 23.25
N ARG A 381 18.16 0.89 22.08
CA ARG A 381 17.46 1.42 20.92
C ARG A 381 16.36 0.47 20.44
N ALA A 382 16.68 -0.81 20.28
CA ALA A 382 15.68 -1.81 19.89
C ALA A 382 14.52 -1.91 20.88
N LYS A 383 14.76 -1.72 22.18
CA LYS A 383 13.69 -1.66 23.20
C LYS A 383 12.79 -0.43 23.02
N MET A 384 13.35 0.73 22.68
CA MET A 384 12.57 1.92 22.35
C MET A 384 11.75 1.70 21.08
N ASP A 385 12.36 1.13 20.04
CA ASP A 385 11.69 0.83 18.78
C ASP A 385 10.50 -0.13 18.98
N ILE A 386 10.67 -1.17 19.80
CA ILE A 386 9.59 -2.10 20.19
C ILE A 386 8.40 -1.34 20.78
N ALA A 387 8.64 -0.38 21.68
CA ALA A 387 7.59 0.38 22.33
C ALA A 387 6.81 1.24 21.31
N ILE A 388 7.52 1.93 20.41
CA ILE A 388 6.91 2.77 19.37
C ILE A 388 6.12 1.89 18.38
N LEU A 389 6.74 0.88 17.80
CA LEU A 389 6.10 -0.02 16.83
C LEU A 389 4.87 -0.74 17.40
N SER A 390 4.94 -1.16 18.67
CA SER A 390 3.80 -1.75 19.39
C SER A 390 2.66 -0.74 19.53
N GLY A 391 2.96 0.51 19.88
CA GLY A 391 1.98 1.59 19.96
C GLY A 391 1.32 1.89 18.62
N LEU A 392 2.11 1.90 17.54
CA LEU A 392 1.59 2.10 16.18
C LEU A 392 0.67 0.96 15.73
N LEU A 393 1.02 -0.29 16.03
CA LEU A 393 0.19 -1.45 15.71
C LEU A 393 -1.14 -1.41 16.48
N LYS A 394 -1.10 -1.05 17.78
CA LYS A 394 -2.30 -0.81 18.60
C LYS A 394 -3.17 0.28 17.98
N ARG A 395 -2.59 1.44 17.62
CA ARG A 395 -3.29 2.56 16.99
C ARG A 395 -3.92 2.18 15.65
N LYS A 396 -3.22 1.42 14.80
CA LYS A 396 -3.70 0.99 13.47
C LYS A 396 -4.98 0.14 13.56
N PHE A 397 -5.06 -0.75 14.55
CA PHE A 397 -6.19 -1.68 14.71
C PHE A 397 -7.20 -1.28 15.80
N GLY A 398 -6.95 -0.17 16.51
CA GLY A 398 -7.80 0.31 17.60
C GLY A 398 -7.73 -0.54 18.87
N PHE A 399 -6.62 -1.25 19.12
CA PHE A 399 -6.46 -2.01 20.37
C PHE A 399 -6.02 -1.09 21.52
N GLY A 400 -6.66 -1.20 22.68
CA GLY A 400 -6.23 -0.51 23.91
C GLY A 400 -6.54 0.99 23.99
N VAL A 401 -7.23 1.56 23.00
CA VAL A 401 -7.79 2.92 23.11
C VAL A 401 -9.11 2.80 23.87
N GLY A 402 -9.07 2.96 25.20
CA GLY A 402 -10.29 3.27 25.94
C GLY A 402 -10.82 4.61 25.44
N GLN A 403 -11.85 4.60 24.58
CA GLN A 403 -12.74 5.71 24.19
C GLN A 403 -12.29 7.18 24.40
N GLN A 404 -11.04 7.54 24.13
CA GLN A 404 -10.67 8.94 23.98
C GLN A 404 -11.10 9.36 22.58
N ARG A 405 -12.40 9.70 22.46
CA ARG A 405 -12.92 10.56 21.40
C ARG A 405 -11.93 11.72 21.26
N ARG A 406 -11.25 11.79 20.12
CA ARG A 406 -10.67 13.05 19.65
C ARG A 406 -11.82 14.02 19.50
N LEU A 407 -12.03 14.87 20.50
CA LEU A 407 -12.68 16.16 20.30
C LEU A 407 -11.78 16.90 19.31
N LEU A 408 -12.25 17.02 18.07
CA LEU A 408 -11.75 18.03 17.14
C LEU A 408 -11.77 19.38 17.87
N PRO A 409 -10.74 20.24 17.71
CA PRO A 409 -10.88 21.63 18.11
C PRO A 409 -12.04 22.22 17.32
N LYS A 410 -13.06 22.72 18.01
CA LYS A 410 -13.95 23.70 17.41
C LYS A 410 -13.09 24.93 17.17
N ASP A 411 -12.88 25.26 15.90
CA ASP A 411 -12.46 26.60 15.51
C ASP A 411 -13.61 27.56 15.85
N ASP A 412 -13.56 28.10 17.07
CA ASP A 412 -14.31 29.29 17.42
C ASP A 412 -13.63 30.48 16.72
N ASN A 413 -14.09 30.79 15.51
CA ASN A 413 -13.93 32.12 14.93
C ASN A 413 -15.22 32.50 14.20
N ASP A 414 -16.19 32.91 15.02
CA ASP A 414 -17.26 33.80 14.62
C ASP A 414 -16.68 35.18 14.27
N SER A 415 -16.76 35.58 13.01
CA SER A 415 -17.02 36.98 12.68
C SER A 415 -17.93 37.09 11.45
N MET A 416 -19.22 37.28 11.75
CA MET A 416 -19.96 38.46 11.31
C MET A 416 -20.06 38.69 9.80
N TYR A 417 -21.10 38.12 9.17
CA TYR A 417 -22.05 38.87 8.34
C TYR A 417 -23.37 38.08 8.23
N SER A 418 -24.37 38.60 8.96
CA SER A 418 -25.78 38.25 8.80
C SER A 418 -26.32 38.88 7.51
N SER A 419 -27.07 38.11 6.73
CA SER A 419 -28.09 38.67 5.83
C SER A 419 -29.23 37.66 5.71
N HIS A 420 -30.39 38.13 6.18
CA HIS A 420 -31.68 37.46 6.22
C HIS A 420 -32.16 36.95 4.87
N SER A 421 -32.79 35.77 4.88
CA SER A 421 -33.94 35.48 4.02
C SER A 421 -34.87 34.52 4.76
N GLN A 422 -35.88 35.09 5.41
CA GLN A 422 -37.06 34.36 5.87
C GLN A 422 -37.81 33.82 4.66
N CYS A 423 -38.23 32.56 4.70
CA CYS A 423 -39.47 32.19 4.03
C CYS A 423 -40.18 31.06 4.79
N SER A 424 -41.48 31.28 4.91
CA SER A 424 -42.40 30.69 5.86
C SER A 424 -42.79 29.26 5.54
N SER A 425 -43.12 28.54 6.60
CA SER A 425 -43.80 27.25 6.63
C SER A 425 -45.05 27.18 5.75
N VAL A 426 -45.16 26.11 4.96
CA VAL A 426 -46.44 25.50 4.60
C VAL A 426 -46.37 24.01 4.95
N THR A 427 -47.26 23.63 5.84
CA THR A 427 -47.59 22.27 6.28
C THR A 427 -48.09 21.42 5.12
N SER A 428 -47.47 20.26 4.88
CA SER A 428 -48.17 19.12 4.29
C SER A 428 -47.61 17.83 4.88
N SER A 429 -48.47 17.19 5.66
CA SER A 429 -48.36 15.85 6.22
C SER A 429 -48.06 14.80 5.14
N HIS A 430 -46.87 14.19 5.21
CA HIS A 430 -46.63 12.84 4.68
C HIS A 430 -45.60 12.13 5.57
N ASP A 431 -45.86 10.85 5.78
CA ASP A 431 -45.22 9.96 6.75
C ASP A 431 -43.69 10.02 6.74
N SER A 432 -43.13 10.56 7.82
CA SER A 432 -41.70 10.53 8.13
C SER A 432 -41.32 9.18 8.72
N LEU A 433 -41.17 8.16 7.86
CA LEU A 433 -40.32 7.01 8.14
C LEU A 433 -38.86 7.42 7.95
N CYS A 434 -38.29 8.10 8.95
CA CYS A 434 -36.86 8.34 9.04
C CYS A 434 -36.34 7.71 10.32
N THR A 435 -35.75 6.52 10.14
CA THR A 435 -34.35 6.19 10.43
C THR A 435 -34.13 5.86 11.89
N GLU A 436 -34.29 4.57 12.21
CA GLU A 436 -33.49 3.95 13.26
C GLU A 436 -32.03 4.37 13.07
N ASP A 437 -31.42 4.84 14.15
CA ASP A 437 -30.00 5.17 14.25
C ASP A 437 -29.19 3.98 13.74
N THR A 438 -28.84 4.01 12.46
CA THR A 438 -27.89 3.10 11.87
C THR A 438 -26.55 3.55 12.43
N HIS A 439 -26.17 2.99 13.57
CA HIS A 439 -24.82 3.06 14.07
C HIS A 439 -23.91 2.66 12.92
N HIS A 440 -23.25 3.64 12.31
CA HIS A 440 -22.31 3.44 11.22
C HIS A 440 -21.10 2.73 11.79
N GLU A 441 -21.18 1.41 11.93
CA GLU A 441 -20.01 0.57 12.08
C GLU A 441 -19.09 0.91 10.90
N ILE A 442 -17.87 1.33 11.21
CA ILE A 442 -16.84 1.60 10.21
C ILE A 442 -16.61 0.28 9.48
N PHE A 443 -17.08 0.22 8.24
CA PHE A 443 -16.92 -0.97 7.43
C PHE A 443 -15.44 -1.24 7.22
N SER A 444 -15.07 -2.49 7.48
CA SER A 444 -13.73 -3.01 7.28
C SER A 444 -13.85 -4.19 6.35
N ALA A 445 -13.11 -4.18 5.24
CA ALA A 445 -13.16 -5.27 4.27
C ALA A 445 -12.79 -6.61 4.94
N PRO A 446 -13.28 -7.74 4.43
CA PRO A 446 -12.98 -9.05 5.01
C PRO A 446 -11.48 -9.31 5.21
N TYR A 447 -10.65 -8.85 4.27
CA TYR A 447 -9.19 -8.89 4.43
C TYR A 447 -8.71 -8.14 5.67
N PHE A 448 -9.21 -6.93 5.94
CA PHE A 448 -8.80 -6.12 7.09
C PHE A 448 -9.31 -6.69 8.41
N GLU A 449 -10.52 -7.26 8.44
CA GLU A 449 -11.02 -7.96 9.63
C GLU A 449 -10.20 -9.22 9.93
N GLN A 450 -9.87 -10.00 8.91
CA GLN A 450 -9.00 -11.16 9.07
C GLN A 450 -7.59 -10.75 9.50
N LEU A 451 -7.04 -9.70 8.89
CA LEU A 451 -5.75 -9.13 9.28
C LEU A 451 -5.78 -8.63 10.73
N LYS A 452 -6.83 -7.93 11.15
CA LYS A 452 -7.02 -7.46 12.53
C LYS A 452 -7.07 -8.61 13.52
N LYS A 453 -7.80 -9.69 13.21
CA LYS A 453 -7.86 -10.90 14.03
C LYS A 453 -6.48 -11.55 14.18
N ILE A 454 -5.76 -11.70 13.06
CA ILE A 454 -4.43 -12.29 13.02
C ILE A 454 -3.42 -11.41 13.79
N MET A 455 -3.46 -10.10 13.60
CA MET A 455 -2.61 -9.16 14.33
C MET A 455 -2.96 -9.14 15.83
N GLY A 456 -4.24 -9.26 16.19
CA GLY A 456 -4.65 -9.41 17.59
C GLY A 456 -4.03 -10.64 18.25
N LYS A 457 -4.12 -11.80 17.60
CA LYS A 457 -3.46 -13.04 18.07
C LYS A 457 -1.94 -12.85 18.16
N TYR A 458 -1.32 -12.32 17.10
CA TYR A 458 0.11 -12.00 17.09
C TYR A 458 0.50 -11.17 18.30
N MET A 459 -0.27 -10.11 18.60
CA MET A 459 0.03 -9.18 19.68
C MET A 459 -0.12 -9.83 21.07
N VAL A 460 -1.12 -10.68 21.28
CA VAL A 460 -1.27 -11.45 22.53
C VAL A 460 -0.10 -12.41 22.71
N ASP A 461 0.21 -13.21 21.69
CA ASP A 461 1.31 -14.19 21.72
C ASP A 461 2.68 -13.55 21.94
N ASN A 462 2.78 -12.25 21.62
CA ASN A 462 3.98 -11.44 21.74
C ASN A 462 3.99 -10.51 22.97
N LYS A 463 3.03 -10.63 23.89
CA LYS A 463 2.89 -9.80 25.11
C LYS A 463 2.87 -8.30 24.81
N ILE A 464 2.23 -7.92 23.71
CA ILE A 464 2.02 -6.52 23.31
C ILE A 464 0.70 -6.01 23.89
N LEU A 465 -0.33 -6.86 23.93
CA LEU A 465 -1.64 -6.57 24.53
C LEU A 465 -1.71 -6.99 25.99
#